data_AF-V7D202-F1
#
_entry.id   AF-V7D202-F1
#
_cell.length_a   1.000
_cell.length_b   1.000
_cell.length_c   1.000
_cell.angle_alpha   90.00
_cell.angle_beta   90.00
_cell.angle_gamma   90.00
#
_symmetry.space_group_name_H-M   'P 1'
#
loop_
_entity.id
_entity.type
_entity.pdbx_description
1 polymer ?
#
loop_
_entity_poly.entity_id
_entity_poly.type
_entity_poly.pdbx_seq_one_letter_code
_entity_poly.pdbx_strand_id
1 'polypeptide(L)' 'GVVLLLGHPLDGDVLLAHIRESAGDAPVKAPTTYSTVGAGSQILRDLGVRKMRLMSSPMKFNAISGFDLEVVEYVPSE' A
#
# COMPACT_ATOMS: atom_id res chain seq x y z
N GLY A 1 3.18 10.03 -14.22
CA GLY A 1 2.73 9.47 -12.92
C GLY A 1 3.49 8.18 -12.67
N VAL A 2 3.50 7.71 -11.42
CA VAL A 2 4.18 6.46 -11.03
C VAL A 2 3.14 5.53 -10.40
N VAL A 3 3.14 4.26 -10.79
CA VAL A 3 2.30 3.21 -10.19
C VAL A 3 3.23 2.14 -9.61
N LEU A 4 3.13 1.87 -8.31
CA LEU A 4 3.87 0.79 -7.63
C LEU A 4 2.91 -0.38 -7.38
N LEU A 5 3.26 -1.55 -7.93
CA LEU A 5 2.60 -2.80 -7.62
C LEU A 5 3.54 -3.65 -6.77
N LEU A 6 3.25 -3.76 -5.47
CA LEU A 6 4.02 -4.59 -4.55
C LEU A 6 3.47 -6.02 -4.58
N GLY A 7 4.13 -6.87 -5.36
CA GLY A 7 3.78 -8.29 -5.43
C GLY A 7 3.97 -8.97 -4.07
N HIS A 8 2.93 -9.62 -3.57
CA HIS A 8 3.03 -10.60 -2.50
C HIS A 8 2.81 -11.98 -3.12
N PRO A 9 3.76 -12.94 -2.98
CA PRO A 9 3.48 -14.31 -3.37
C PRO A 9 2.31 -14.82 -2.52
N LEU A 10 1.20 -15.12 -3.18
CA LEU A 10 0.05 -15.75 -2.55
C LEU A 10 0.27 -17.26 -2.58
N ASP A 11 0.71 -17.83 -1.46
CA ASP A 11 0.72 -19.28 -1.30
C ASP A 11 -0.71 -19.84 -1.31
N GLY A 12 -0.86 -21.09 -1.74
CA GLY A 12 -2.17 -21.74 -1.91
C GLY A 12 -3.04 -21.70 -0.65
N ASP A 13 -2.41 -21.82 0.53
CA ASP A 13 -3.10 -21.73 1.82
C ASP A 13 -3.62 -20.31 2.12
N VAL A 14 -2.85 -19.29 1.74
CA VAL A 14 -3.25 -17.88 1.91
C VAL A 14 -4.42 -17.55 0.99
N LEU A 15 -4.38 -18.05 -0.25
CA LEU A 15 -5.47 -17.88 -1.20
C LEU A 15 -6.75 -18.59 -0.72
N LEU A 16 -6.63 -19.82 -0.22
CA LEU A 16 -7.77 -20.57 0.32
C LEU A 16 -8.38 -19.86 1.54
N ALA A 17 -7.53 -19.30 2.40
CA ALA A 17 -7.98 -18.56 3.57
C ALA A 17 -8.73 -17.27 3.17
N HIS A 18 -8.30 -16.58 2.11
CA HIS A 18 -8.98 -15.39 1.60
C HIS A 18 -10.34 -15.69 0.95
N ILE A 19 -10.47 -16.86 0.29
CA ILE A 19 -11.77 -17.34 -0.22
C ILE A 19 -12.73 -17.64 0.94
N ARG A 20 -12.24 -18.25 2.04
CA ARG A 20 -13.03 -18.52 3.24
C ARG A 20 -13.45 -17.24 3.98
N GLU A 21 -12.60 -16.22 4.01
CA GLU A 21 -12.92 -14.89 4.53
C GLU A 21 -14.08 -14.25 3.76
N SER A 22 -14.04 -14.32 2.43
CA SER A 22 -15.14 -13.86 1.56
C SER A 22 -16.45 -14.66 1.77
N ALA A 23 -16.34 -15.89 2.28
CA ALA A 23 -17.45 -16.76 2.66
C ALA A 23 -17.90 -16.62 4.13
N GLY A 24 -17.24 -15.77 4.94
CA GLY A 24 -17.64 -15.43 6.31
C GLY A 24 -17.02 -16.26 7.43
N ASP A 25 -16.01 -17.10 7.16
CA ASP A 25 -15.44 -18.03 8.14
C ASP A 25 -14.03 -17.60 8.61
N ALA A 26 -14.02 -16.71 9.61
CA ALA A 26 -12.89 -16.21 10.40
C ALA A 26 -11.87 -15.22 9.75
N PRO A 27 -11.37 -14.21 10.49
CA PRO A 27 -10.45 -13.21 9.97
C PRO A 27 -9.01 -13.74 9.90
N VAL A 28 -8.41 -13.68 8.72
CA VAL A 28 -6.98 -13.90 8.50
C VAL A 28 -6.26 -12.56 8.70
N LYS A 29 -5.11 -12.55 9.40
CA LYS A 29 -4.30 -11.32 9.53
C LYS A 29 -3.77 -10.91 8.16
N ALA A 30 -4.39 -9.90 7.55
CA ALA A 30 -3.86 -9.26 6.35
C ALA A 30 -2.40 -8.83 6.58
N PRO A 31 -1.50 -8.98 5.59
CA PRO A 31 -0.14 -8.48 5.68
C PRO A 31 -0.17 -7.00 6.08
N THR A 32 0.58 -6.68 7.12
CA THR A 32 0.44 -5.39 7.82
C THR A 32 0.75 -4.25 6.85
N THR A 33 -0.15 -3.29 6.76
CA THR A 33 -0.03 -2.05 5.94
C THR A 33 1.33 -1.35 6.11
N TYR A 34 2.02 -1.58 7.22
CA TYR A 34 3.34 -1.02 7.50
C TYR A 34 4.47 -1.58 6.61
N SER A 35 4.43 -2.87 6.22
CA SER A 35 5.49 -3.44 5.37
C SER A 35 5.43 -2.88 3.95
N THR A 36 4.22 -2.73 3.41
CA THR A 36 3.97 -2.16 2.09
C THR A 36 4.29 -0.67 2.04
N VAL A 37 3.99 0.09 3.10
CA VAL A 37 4.37 1.51 3.19
C VAL A 37 5.90 1.68 3.22
N GLY A 38 6.63 0.87 3.99
CA GLY A 38 8.08 0.97 4.08
C GLY A 38 8.79 0.73 2.75
N ALA A 39 8.48 -0.40 2.10
CA ALA A 39 9.07 -0.74 0.80
C ALA A 39 8.68 0.26 -0.29
N GLY A 40 7.39 0.62 -0.37
CA GLY A 40 6.92 1.60 -1.34
C GLY A 40 7.58 2.97 -1.19
N SER A 41 7.82 3.39 0.05
CA SER A 41 8.45 4.69 0.32
C SER A 41 9.92 4.74 -0.11
N GLN A 42 10.67 3.66 0.11
CA GLN A 42 12.06 3.57 -0.33
C GLN A 42 12.17 3.61 -1.86
N ILE A 43 11.32 2.84 -2.56
CA ILE A 43 11.27 2.84 -4.02
C ILE A 43 10.95 4.24 -4.56
N LEU A 44 9.94 4.91 -4.02
CA LEU A 44 9.56 6.26 -4.47
C LEU A 44 10.71 7.26 -4.27
N ARG A 45 11.40 7.20 -3.13
CA ARG A 45 12.56 8.05 -2.86
C ARG A 45 13.71 7.77 -3.83
N ASP A 46 14.00 6.51 -4.12
CA ASP A 46 15.06 6.10 -5.05
C ASP A 46 14.76 6.56 -6.48
N LEU A 47 13.47 6.62 -6.85
CA LEU A 47 12.99 7.22 -8.10
C LEU A 47 13.03 8.77 -8.10
N GLY A 48 13.48 9.39 -7.02
CA GLY A 48 13.58 10.85 -6.87
C GLY A 48 12.26 11.53 -6.50
N VAL A 49 11.22 10.77 -6.15
CA VAL A 49 9.95 11.34 -5.68
C VAL A 49 10.13 11.83 -4.25
N ARG A 50 9.73 13.08 -3.99
CA ARG A 50 9.67 13.68 -2.64
C ARG A 50 8.30 14.27 -2.33
N LYS A 51 7.67 14.90 -3.32
CA LYS A 51 6.31 15.43 -3.24
C LYS A 51 5.43 14.69 -4.24
N MET A 52 4.28 14.19 -3.79
CA MET A 52 3.41 13.36 -4.63
C MET A 52 1.94 13.74 -4.49
N ARG A 53 1.21 13.55 -5.60
CA ARG A 53 -0.24 13.71 -5.69
C ARG A 53 -0.84 12.31 -5.74
N LEU A 54 -1.73 11.98 -4.81
CA LEU A 54 -2.30 10.64 -4.69
C LEU A 54 -3.66 10.57 -5.37
N MET A 55 -3.91 9.50 -6.13
CA MET A 55 -5.23 9.21 -6.71
C MET A 55 -6.06 8.25 -5.85
N SER A 56 -5.65 8.02 -4.60
CA SER A 56 -6.36 7.14 -3.67
C SER A 56 -7.38 7.91 -2.85
N SER A 57 -8.26 7.19 -2.16
CA SER A 57 -9.04 7.76 -1.06
C SER A 57 -8.12 8.42 -0.01
N PRO A 58 -8.55 9.50 0.67
CA PRO A 58 -7.76 10.15 1.70
C PRO A 58 -7.38 9.18 2.82
N MET A 59 -6.07 9.00 3.07
CA MET A 59 -5.55 8.11 4.11
C MET A 59 -4.43 8.81 4.89
N LYS A 60 -4.38 8.61 6.22
CA LYS A 60 -3.29 9.16 7.04
C LYS A 60 -2.06 8.26 6.97
N PHE A 61 -1.07 8.69 6.19
CA PHE A 61 0.25 8.07 6.15
C PHE A 61 1.18 8.73 7.18
N ASN A 62 1.13 8.28 8.44
CA ASN A 62 1.98 8.85 9.49
C ASN A 62 3.47 8.48 9.33
N ALA A 63 3.80 7.44 8.57
CA ALA A 63 5.16 6.88 8.48
C ALA A 63 5.98 7.38 7.28
N ILE A 64 5.37 8.04 6.29
CA ILE A 64 6.06 8.41 5.04
C ILE A 64 7.01 9.60 5.18
N SER A 65 6.80 10.45 6.20
CA SER A 65 7.67 11.59 6.50
C SER A 65 9.11 11.17 6.85
N GLY A 66 9.29 9.96 7.42
CA GLY A 66 10.60 9.37 7.67
C GLY A 66 11.37 8.97 6.40
N PHE A 67 10.72 9.00 5.23
CA PHE A 67 11.28 8.64 3.94
C PHE A 67 11.50 9.85 3.02
N ASP A 68 11.42 11.08 3.54
CA ASP A 68 11.52 12.31 2.73
C ASP A 68 10.38 12.41 1.69
N LEU A 69 9.19 11.88 2.04
CA LEU A 69 7.98 11.90 1.21
C LEU A 69 6.88 12.77 1.82
N GLU A 70 6.23 13.55 0.97
CA GLU A 70 5.16 14.49 1.30
C GLU A 70 4.00 14.32 0.31
N VAL A 71 2.78 14.17 0.83
CA VAL A 71 1.56 14.22 0.01
C VAL A 71 1.13 15.66 -0.13
N VAL A 72 1.17 16.18 -1.35
CA VAL A 72 0.80 17.58 -1.64
C VAL A 72 -0.66 17.75 -2.05
N GLU A 73 -1.29 16.68 -2.55
CA GLU A 73 -2.66 16.73 -3.05
C GLU A 73 -3.28 15.32 -3.14
N TYR A 74 -4.60 15.25 -2.99
CA TYR A 74 -5.41 14.10 -3.37
C TYR A 74 -6.21 14.46 -4.63
N VAL A 75 -5.98 13.70 -5.70
CA VAL A 75 -6.64 13.88 -7.00
C VAL A 75 -7.79 12.88 -7.09
N PRO A 76 -8.99 13.29 -7.52
CA PRO A 76 -10.08 12.35 -7.79
C PRO A 76 -9.65 11.33 -8.85
N SER A 77 -9.90 10.05 -8.60
CA SER A 77 -9.86 9.02 -9.64
C SER A 77 -11.17 9.09 -10.43
N GLU A 78 -11.10 9.71 -11.62
CA GLU A 78 -12.19 9.73 -12.62
C GLU A 78 -12.37 8.38 -13.32
#